data_AF-A0A942EKG9-F1
#
_entry.id   AF-A0A942EKG9-F1
#
_cell.length_a   1.000
_cell.length_b   1.000
_cell.length_c   1.000
_cell.angle_alpha   90.00
_cell.angle_beta   90.00
_cell.angle_gamma   90.00
#
_symmetry.space_group_name_H-M   'P 1'
#
loop_
_entity.id
_entity.type
_entity.pdbx_description
1 polymer ?
#
loop_
_entity_poly.entity_id
_entity_poly.type
_entity_poly.pdbx_seq_one_letter_code
_entity_poly.pdbx_strand_id
1 'polypeptide(L)'
;MAKKFIPTRFMLPTSRYDKERADHAVEFIKLLCHTKGEWSGKQFVLLPWQEQIIRDIFGVIKPDGNRQFTTAFITCSKKSGKSELAAAVALYMLCADGEEAAEVYGCANDRKQSAIVFDVARDMCRLAPPALQRRVKLLDSTKRIIYHPTRSYYQALSSEVSTKFGLNIHATVFDELLGQKDRELYDVMTKGAGAARRQPLNF
;
A
#
# COMPACT_ATOMS: atom_id res chain seq x y z
N MET A 1 -3.23 -26.13 14.91
CA MET A 1 -1.79 -25.88 14.63
C MET A 1 -1.69 -24.95 13.43
N ALA A 2 -1.20 -23.72 13.60
CA ALA A 2 -0.98 -22.82 12.48
C ALA A 2 0.08 -23.44 11.56
N LYS A 3 -0.25 -23.62 10.27
CA LYS A 3 0.74 -24.07 9.27
C LYS A 3 1.95 -23.13 9.34
N LYS A 4 3.14 -23.69 9.48
CA LYS A 4 4.39 -22.92 9.47
C LYS A 4 4.47 -22.20 8.12
N PHE A 5 4.40 -20.87 8.15
CA PHE A 5 4.53 -20.05 6.95
C PHE A 5 5.91 -20.28 6.33
N ILE A 6 5.96 -20.41 5.01
CA ILE A 6 7.19 -20.58 4.25
C ILE A 6 7.46 -19.25 3.53
N PRO A 7 8.50 -18.50 3.91
CA PRO A 7 8.88 -17.28 3.23
C PRO A 7 9.25 -17.53 1.77
N THR A 8 9.13 -16.51 0.95
CA THR A 8 9.55 -16.57 -0.44
C THR A 8 11.00 -17.06 -0.61
N ARG A 9 11.23 -17.83 -1.68
CA ARG A 9 12.56 -18.29 -2.11
C ARG A 9 13.52 -17.15 -2.45
N PHE A 10 13.01 -15.93 -2.61
CA PHE A 10 13.80 -14.73 -2.91
C PHE A 10 14.33 -14.03 -1.65
N MET A 11 14.05 -14.55 -0.45
CA MET A 11 14.68 -14.08 0.79
C MET A 11 16.20 -14.27 0.69
N LEU A 12 16.96 -13.20 0.91
CA LEU A 12 18.42 -13.27 0.91
C LEU A 12 18.90 -14.12 2.09
N PRO A 13 20.03 -14.83 1.98
CA PRO A 13 20.61 -15.60 3.09
C PRO A 13 20.92 -14.76 4.33
N THR A 14 21.18 -13.46 4.14
CA THR A 14 21.44 -12.50 5.22
C THR A 14 20.17 -11.92 5.85
N SER A 15 19.02 -12.07 5.19
CA SER A 15 17.73 -11.61 5.71
C SER A 15 17.08 -12.68 6.58
N ARG A 16 16.13 -12.27 7.41
CA ARG A 16 15.32 -13.16 8.24
C ARG A 16 13.84 -12.91 8.08
N TYR A 17 13.04 -13.93 8.33
CA TYR A 17 11.60 -13.79 8.46
C TYR A 17 11.23 -13.34 9.87
N ASP A 18 10.62 -12.18 9.97
CA ASP A 18 10.06 -11.59 11.18
C ASP A 18 8.55 -11.83 11.19
N LYS A 19 8.12 -12.81 11.99
CA LYS A 19 6.72 -13.20 12.09
C LYS A 19 5.86 -12.10 12.70
N GLU A 20 6.37 -11.37 13.68
CA GLU A 20 5.60 -10.33 14.38
C GLU A 20 5.28 -9.17 13.45
N ARG A 21 6.27 -8.73 12.65
CA ARG A 21 6.05 -7.71 11.63
C ARG A 21 5.08 -8.15 10.53
N ALA A 22 5.20 -9.40 10.09
CA ALA A 22 4.30 -9.97 9.11
C ALA A 22 2.85 -10.05 9.64
N ASP A 23 2.68 -10.53 10.88
CA ASP A 23 1.38 -10.63 11.53
C ASP A 23 0.77 -9.24 11.76
N HIS A 24 1.57 -8.24 12.16
CA HIS A 24 1.11 -6.86 12.32
C HIS A 24 0.50 -6.30 11.01
N ALA A 25 1.14 -6.54 9.86
CA ALA A 25 0.61 -6.12 8.57
C ALA A 25 -0.69 -6.84 8.19
N VAL A 26 -0.75 -8.16 8.39
CA VAL A 26 -1.94 -8.97 8.10
C VAL A 26 -3.11 -8.58 9.02
N GLU A 27 -2.85 -8.39 10.31
CA GLU A 27 -3.85 -7.99 11.30
C GLU A 27 -4.37 -6.58 11.02
N PHE A 28 -3.51 -5.64 10.67
CA PHE A 28 -3.94 -4.30 10.27
C PHE A 28 -4.90 -4.35 9.08
N ILE A 29 -4.57 -5.13 8.03
CA ILE A 29 -5.43 -5.26 6.86
C ILE A 29 -6.77 -5.90 7.23
N LYS A 30 -6.76 -6.90 8.12
CA LYS A 30 -7.98 -7.57 8.60
C LYS A 30 -8.91 -6.64 9.42
N LEU A 31 -8.37 -5.58 10.01
CA LEU A 31 -9.16 -4.53 10.69
C LEU A 31 -9.89 -3.60 9.71
N LEU A 32 -9.47 -3.58 8.44
CA LEU A 32 -10.19 -2.88 7.37
C LEU A 32 -11.39 -3.72 6.91
N CYS A 33 -12.31 -3.09 6.19
CA CYS A 33 -13.49 -3.76 5.66
C CYS A 33 -13.50 -3.75 4.13
N HIS A 34 -14.08 -4.78 3.53
CA HIS A 34 -14.49 -4.72 2.13
C HIS A 34 -15.49 -3.57 1.94
N THR A 35 -15.42 -2.91 0.78
CA THR A 35 -16.19 -1.67 0.54
C THR A 35 -17.30 -1.85 -0.49
N LYS A 36 -17.32 -2.97 -1.23
CA LYS A 36 -18.22 -3.17 -2.37
C LYS A 36 -19.00 -4.48 -2.30
N GLY A 37 -20.18 -4.45 -2.91
CA GLY A 37 -21.02 -5.64 -3.14
C GLY A 37 -21.50 -6.31 -1.85
N GLU A 38 -21.77 -7.61 -1.94
CA GLU A 38 -22.27 -8.46 -0.84
C GLU A 38 -21.30 -8.59 0.36
N TRP A 39 -20.05 -8.15 0.18
CA TRP A 39 -19.00 -8.21 1.20
C TRP A 39 -18.85 -6.88 1.94
N SER A 40 -19.52 -5.81 1.51
CA SER A 40 -19.39 -4.49 2.12
C SER A 40 -19.62 -4.52 3.65
N GLY A 41 -18.70 -3.90 4.39
CA GLY A 41 -18.73 -3.85 5.85
C GLY A 41 -18.20 -5.11 6.56
N LYS A 42 -17.93 -6.21 5.84
CA LYS A 42 -17.26 -7.39 6.40
C LYS A 42 -15.75 -7.15 6.46
N GLN A 43 -15.11 -7.77 7.44
CA GLN A 43 -13.65 -7.72 7.61
C GLN A 43 -12.94 -8.18 6.33
N PHE A 44 -11.88 -7.47 5.96
CA PHE A 44 -11.09 -7.81 4.79
C PHE A 44 -10.12 -8.95 5.12
N VAL A 45 -10.61 -10.18 5.00
CA VAL A 45 -9.79 -11.38 5.19
C VAL A 45 -9.03 -11.66 3.90
N LEU A 46 -7.70 -11.59 3.98
CA LEU A 46 -6.81 -11.84 2.85
C LEU A 46 -6.99 -13.28 2.34
N LEU A 47 -7.03 -13.42 1.01
CA LEU A 47 -6.92 -14.73 0.38
C LEU A 47 -5.49 -15.29 0.59
N PRO A 48 -5.29 -16.61 0.56
CA PRO A 48 -3.98 -17.20 0.83
C PRO A 48 -2.82 -16.63 0.00
N TRP A 49 -3.07 -16.30 -1.26
CA TRP A 49 -2.07 -15.69 -2.14
C TRP A 49 -1.79 -14.22 -1.81
N GLN A 50 -2.81 -13.47 -1.35
CA GLN A 50 -2.63 -12.08 -0.93
C GLN A 50 -1.86 -12.03 0.39
N GLU A 51 -2.19 -12.92 1.33
CA GLU A 51 -1.49 -13.05 2.60
C GLU A 51 -0.02 -13.42 2.39
N GLN A 52 0.29 -14.32 1.45
CA GLN A 52 1.67 -14.64 1.08
C GLN A 52 2.44 -13.37 0.65
N ILE A 53 1.86 -12.57 -0.25
CA ILE A 53 2.49 -11.32 -0.74
C ILE A 53 2.74 -10.35 0.42
N ILE A 54 1.74 -10.10 1.27
CA ILE A 54 1.86 -9.18 2.41
C ILE A 54 2.93 -9.69 3.40
N ARG A 55 2.89 -10.97 3.76
CA ARG A 55 3.87 -11.56 4.67
C ARG A 55 5.29 -11.54 4.10
N ASP A 56 5.46 -11.73 2.81
CA ASP A 56 6.79 -11.64 2.17
C ASP A 56 7.31 -10.20 2.15
N ILE A 57 6.48 -9.22 1.78
CA ILE A 57 6.87 -7.81 1.71
C ILE A 57 7.20 -7.23 3.08
N PHE A 58 6.35 -7.49 4.09
CA PHE A 58 6.46 -6.87 5.40
C PHE A 58 7.20 -7.73 6.43
N GLY A 59 7.31 -9.04 6.19
CA GLY A 59 7.96 -9.99 7.09
C GLY A 59 9.42 -10.30 6.77
N VAL A 60 9.89 -10.09 5.53
CA VAL A 60 11.31 -10.37 5.20
C VAL A 60 12.15 -9.12 5.45
N ILE A 61 12.99 -9.18 6.48
CA ILE A 61 13.73 -8.04 7.02
C ILE A 61 15.24 -8.28 6.88
N LYS A 62 15.96 -7.24 6.45
CA LYS A 62 17.42 -7.20 6.36
C LYS A 62 18.06 -7.02 7.77
N PRO A 63 19.37 -7.27 7.93
CA PRO A 63 20.06 -7.06 9.21
C PRO A 63 19.97 -5.64 9.78
N ASP A 64 19.80 -4.62 8.92
CA ASP A 64 19.65 -3.21 9.30
C ASP A 64 18.26 -2.87 9.89
N GLY A 65 17.35 -3.85 9.94
CA GLY A 65 15.99 -3.69 10.44
C GLY A 65 14.99 -3.16 9.40
N ASN A 66 15.39 -2.95 8.15
CA ASN A 66 14.50 -2.50 7.07
C ASN A 66 13.95 -3.69 6.27
N ARG A 67 12.81 -3.50 5.58
CA ARG A 67 12.29 -4.51 4.64
C ARG A 67 13.30 -4.84 3.54
N GLN A 68 13.34 -6.12 3.13
CA GLN A 68 14.13 -6.53 1.97
C GLN A 68 13.49 -6.05 0.67
N PHE A 69 12.18 -6.28 0.53
CA PHE A 69 11.44 -5.98 -0.69
C PHE A 69 10.86 -4.57 -0.64
N THR A 70 11.42 -3.68 -1.44
CA THR A 70 10.94 -2.29 -1.62
C THR A 70 10.17 -2.11 -2.92
N THR A 71 10.07 -3.16 -3.74
CA THR A 71 9.24 -3.18 -4.95
C THR A 71 8.50 -4.51 -5.03
N ALA A 72 7.19 -4.45 -5.20
CA ALA A 72 6.32 -5.57 -5.50
C ALA A 72 5.73 -5.36 -6.90
N PHE A 73 5.85 -6.36 -7.77
CA PHE A 73 5.19 -6.35 -9.07
C PHE A 73 4.26 -7.55 -9.14
N ILE A 74 2.96 -7.29 -9.23
CA ILE A 74 1.92 -8.31 -9.08
C ILE A 74 1.07 -8.33 -10.36
N THR A 75 1.07 -9.48 -11.04
CA THR A 75 0.16 -9.74 -12.15
C THR A 75 -1.02 -10.55 -11.65
N CYS A 76 -2.23 -10.06 -11.88
CA CYS A 76 -3.45 -10.72 -11.45
C CYS A 76 -4.58 -10.54 -12.47
N SER A 77 -5.55 -11.46 -12.45
CA SER A 77 -6.72 -11.38 -13.32
C SER A 77 -7.65 -10.24 -12.91
N LYS A 78 -8.56 -9.85 -13.82
CA LYS A 78 -9.64 -8.92 -13.50
C LYS A 78 -10.55 -9.52 -12.41
N LYS A 79 -11.09 -8.66 -11.54
CA LYS A 79 -11.99 -9.01 -10.43
C LYS A 79 -11.37 -9.91 -9.34
N SER A 80 -10.04 -9.89 -9.20
CA SER A 80 -9.29 -10.64 -8.17
C SER A 80 -9.21 -9.94 -6.80
N GLY A 81 -9.85 -8.77 -6.63
CA GLY A 81 -9.72 -7.96 -5.41
C GLY A 81 -8.44 -7.12 -5.35
N LYS A 82 -7.71 -6.97 -6.47
CA LYS A 82 -6.44 -6.21 -6.52
C LYS A 82 -6.53 -4.79 -5.98
N SER A 83 -7.59 -4.05 -6.31
CA SER A 83 -7.72 -2.64 -5.92
C SER A 83 -8.06 -2.50 -4.43
N GLU A 84 -8.71 -3.50 -3.82
CA GLU A 84 -8.89 -3.56 -2.36
C GLU A 84 -7.56 -3.85 -1.66
N LEU A 85 -6.77 -4.80 -2.17
CA LEU A 85 -5.44 -5.09 -1.65
C LEU A 85 -4.53 -3.85 -1.74
N ALA A 86 -4.50 -3.19 -2.89
CA ALA A 86 -3.73 -1.99 -3.15
C ALA A 86 -4.10 -0.84 -2.20
N ALA A 87 -5.40 -0.62 -1.97
CA ALA A 87 -5.90 0.36 -1.01
C ALA A 87 -5.49 0.02 0.44
N ALA A 88 -5.58 -1.26 0.82
CA ALA A 88 -5.17 -1.71 2.15
C ALA A 88 -3.66 -1.53 2.40
N VAL A 89 -2.83 -1.82 1.38
CA VAL A 89 -1.38 -1.56 1.43
C VAL A 89 -1.09 -0.07 1.53
N ALA A 90 -1.78 0.78 0.76
CA ALA A 90 -1.63 2.24 0.88
C ALA A 90 -1.94 2.75 2.29
N LEU A 91 -3.03 2.25 2.90
CA LEU A 91 -3.41 2.62 4.27
C LEU A 91 -2.43 2.07 5.32
N TYR A 92 -1.88 0.88 5.11
CA TYR A 92 -0.85 0.33 5.99
C TYR A 92 0.42 1.20 5.95
N MET A 93 0.90 1.54 4.75
CA MET A 93 2.05 2.42 4.56
C MET A 93 1.82 3.83 5.12
N LEU A 94 0.57 4.29 5.14
CA LEU A 94 0.18 5.57 5.69
C LEU A 94 0.16 5.60 7.23
N CYS A 95 -0.41 4.56 7.85
CA CYS A 95 -0.83 4.60 9.26
C CYS A 95 -0.01 3.70 10.19
N ALA A 96 0.55 2.61 9.68
CA ALA A 96 1.02 1.47 10.47
C ALA A 96 2.47 1.05 10.17
N ASP A 97 3.12 1.64 9.15
CA ASP A 97 4.50 1.29 8.79
C ASP A 97 5.58 1.95 9.69
N GLY A 98 5.17 2.87 10.57
CA GLY A 98 6.04 3.52 11.54
C GLY A 98 6.89 4.67 10.97
N GLU A 99 6.59 5.14 9.75
CA GLU A 99 7.29 6.26 9.11
C GLU A 99 6.65 7.61 9.49
N GLU A 100 7.50 8.59 9.83
CA GLU A 100 7.08 9.98 10.07
C GLU A 100 6.93 10.77 8.78
N ALA A 101 5.87 11.58 8.70
CA ALA A 101 5.51 12.39 7.54
C ALA A 101 5.54 11.59 6.22
N ALA A 102 5.04 10.35 6.24
CA ALA A 102 5.02 9.46 5.08
C ALA A 102 4.15 10.05 3.96
N GLU A 103 4.71 10.12 2.76
CA GLU A 103 3.97 10.47 1.55
C GLU A 103 3.63 9.20 0.78
N VAL A 104 2.33 8.92 0.67
CA VAL A 104 1.80 7.78 -0.08
C VAL A 104 1.06 8.30 -1.30
N TYR A 105 1.31 7.71 -2.47
CA TYR A 105 0.71 8.13 -3.72
C TYR A 105 0.06 6.99 -4.48
N GLY A 106 -1.14 7.27 -5.01
CA GLY A 106 -1.87 6.35 -5.89
C GLY A 106 -1.75 6.81 -7.33
N CYS A 107 -1.24 5.95 -8.20
CA CYS A 107 -1.04 6.23 -9.62
C CYS A 107 -1.73 5.17 -10.47
N ALA A 108 -2.23 5.60 -11.63
CA ALA A 108 -2.77 4.73 -12.66
C ALA A 108 -2.62 5.42 -14.02
N ASN A 109 -2.94 4.71 -15.10
CA ASN A 109 -2.85 5.25 -16.47
C ASN A 109 -3.89 6.35 -16.73
N ASP A 110 -5.03 6.27 -16.04
CA ASP A 110 -6.11 7.24 -16.15
C ASP A 110 -6.50 7.78 -14.77
N ARG A 111 -6.87 9.07 -14.72
CA ARG A 111 -7.26 9.74 -13.47
C ARG A 111 -8.49 9.09 -12.83
N LYS A 112 -9.41 8.50 -13.61
CA LYS A 112 -10.55 7.77 -13.04
C LYS A 112 -10.08 6.47 -12.40
N GLN A 113 -9.08 5.80 -12.97
CA GLN A 113 -8.51 4.58 -12.39
C GLN A 113 -7.76 4.87 -11.08
N SER A 114 -6.96 5.94 -11.01
CA SER A 114 -6.29 6.32 -9.76
C SER A 114 -7.29 6.70 -8.66
N ALA A 115 -8.44 7.30 -9.04
CA ALA A 115 -9.53 7.57 -8.12
C ALA A 115 -10.20 6.30 -7.57
N ILE A 116 -10.19 5.16 -8.28
CA ILE A 116 -10.83 3.92 -7.80
C ILE A 116 -10.12 3.40 -6.55
N VAL A 117 -8.78 3.30 -6.56
CA VAL A 117 -8.02 2.82 -5.39
C VAL A 117 -8.18 3.77 -4.22
N PHE A 118 -8.19 5.08 -4.50
CA PHE A 118 -8.43 6.09 -3.48
C PHE A 118 -9.83 5.99 -2.86
N ASP A 119 -10.86 5.88 -3.69
CA ASP A 119 -12.24 5.80 -3.22
C ASP A 119 -12.43 4.54 -2.35
N VAL A 120 -11.80 3.42 -2.72
CA VAL A 120 -11.76 2.21 -1.89
C VAL A 120 -11.05 2.47 -0.56
N ALA A 121 -9.87 3.10 -0.55
CA ALA A 121 -9.16 3.41 0.69
C ALA A 121 -9.95 4.36 1.60
N ARG A 122 -10.58 5.38 1.03
CA ARG A 122 -11.46 6.30 1.76
C ARG A 122 -12.63 5.56 2.40
N ASP A 123 -13.28 4.68 1.64
CA ASP A 123 -14.44 3.94 2.15
C ASP A 123 -14.01 2.91 3.20
N MET A 124 -12.82 2.30 3.06
CA MET A 124 -12.19 1.51 4.12
C MET A 124 -12.00 2.35 5.39
N CYS A 125 -11.49 3.58 5.30
CA CYS A 125 -11.35 4.47 6.45
C CYS A 125 -12.69 4.80 7.10
N ARG A 126 -13.77 5.00 6.32
CA ARG A 126 -15.12 5.28 6.85
C ARG A 126 -15.74 4.08 7.57
N LEU A 127 -15.39 2.86 7.16
CA LEU A 127 -15.89 1.63 7.75
C LEU A 127 -14.96 1.07 8.85
N ALA A 128 -13.73 1.56 8.93
CA ALA A 128 -12.74 1.11 9.90
C ALA A 128 -13.14 1.41 11.36
N PRO A 129 -12.49 0.79 12.36
CA PRO A 129 -12.79 1.04 13.77
C PRO A 129 -12.66 2.53 14.16
N PRO A 130 -13.43 3.02 15.15
CA PRO A 130 -13.41 4.43 15.59
C PRO A 130 -12.03 4.97 15.99
N ALA A 131 -11.10 4.09 16.35
CA ALA A 131 -9.71 4.44 16.64
C ALA A 131 -8.99 4.99 15.40
N LEU A 132 -9.18 4.37 14.22
CA LEU A 132 -8.58 4.85 12.98
C LEU A 132 -9.32 6.09 12.47
N GLN A 133 -10.66 6.07 12.49
CA GLN A 133 -11.49 7.19 12.02
C GLN A 133 -11.11 8.53 12.66
N ARG A 134 -10.88 8.56 13.97
CA ARG A 134 -10.49 9.79 14.70
C ARG A 134 -9.10 10.31 14.36
N ARG A 135 -8.24 9.46 13.79
CA ARG A 135 -6.85 9.79 13.44
C ARG A 135 -6.69 10.18 11.97
N VAL A 136 -7.68 9.89 11.14
CA VAL A 136 -7.66 10.19 9.71
C VAL A 136 -8.60 11.35 9.38
N LYS A 137 -8.16 12.22 8.48
CA LYS A 137 -9.00 13.25 7.85
C LYS A 137 -9.11 12.97 6.37
N LEU A 138 -10.35 12.84 5.91
CA LEU A 138 -10.67 12.59 4.51
C LEU A 138 -10.96 13.92 3.81
N LEU A 139 -10.25 14.20 2.72
CA LEU A 139 -10.44 15.36 1.86
C LEU A 139 -10.86 14.86 0.47
N ASP A 140 -12.17 14.70 0.27
CA ASP A 140 -12.73 14.12 -0.96
C ASP A 140 -12.45 14.97 -2.21
N SER A 141 -12.49 16.30 -2.08
CA SER A 141 -12.32 17.24 -3.21
C SER A 141 -10.93 17.15 -3.83
N THR A 142 -9.91 17.02 -2.98
CA THR A 142 -8.51 16.88 -3.40
C THR A 142 -8.10 15.43 -3.54
N LYS A 143 -8.95 14.45 -3.21
CA LYS A 143 -8.61 13.02 -3.15
C LYS A 143 -7.39 12.75 -2.25
N ARG A 144 -7.45 13.28 -1.02
CA ARG A 144 -6.41 13.12 0.01
C ARG A 144 -6.94 12.47 1.29
N ILE A 145 -6.13 11.62 1.91
CA ILE A 145 -6.31 11.13 3.27
C ILE A 145 -5.13 11.60 4.09
N ILE A 146 -5.36 12.25 5.22
CA ILE A 146 -4.32 12.72 6.14
C ILE A 146 -4.36 11.84 7.38
N TYR A 147 -3.23 11.30 7.80
CA TYR A 147 -3.07 10.62 9.08
C TYR A 147 -2.36 11.55 10.05
N HIS A 148 -3.11 12.04 11.04
CA HIS A 148 -2.65 13.07 11.96
C HIS A 148 -1.46 12.68 12.85
N PRO A 149 -1.40 11.47 13.42
CA PRO A 149 -0.35 11.11 14.38
C PRO A 149 1.08 11.29 13.86
N THR A 150 1.33 10.92 12.60
CA THR A 150 2.66 11.05 11.97
C THR A 150 2.70 12.17 10.92
N ARG A 151 1.64 12.99 10.78
CA ARG A 151 1.50 14.02 9.73
C ARG A 151 1.67 13.47 8.31
N SER A 152 1.31 12.21 8.13
CA SER A 152 1.43 11.49 6.85
C SER A 152 0.20 11.73 5.98
N TYR A 153 0.32 11.49 4.68
CA TYR A 153 -0.83 11.58 3.79
C TYR A 153 -0.78 10.59 2.63
N TYR A 154 -1.97 10.18 2.19
CA TYR A 154 -2.19 9.46 0.96
C TYR A 154 -2.92 10.36 -0.05
N GLN A 155 -2.45 10.39 -1.30
CA GLN A 155 -2.98 11.25 -2.35
C GLN A 155 -3.08 10.48 -3.67
N ALA A 156 -4.24 10.52 -4.33
CA ALA A 156 -4.35 10.07 -5.71
C ALA A 156 -3.78 11.13 -6.66
N LEU A 157 -2.85 10.75 -7.52
CA LEU A 157 -2.28 11.64 -8.52
C LEU A 157 -2.99 11.51 -9.87
N SER A 158 -3.01 12.60 -10.62
CA SER A 158 -3.31 12.57 -12.06
C SER A 158 -2.16 11.91 -12.83
N SER A 159 -2.33 11.65 -14.12
CA SER A 159 -1.28 11.09 -14.99
C SER A 159 -0.18 12.10 -15.34
N GLU A 160 -0.40 13.40 -15.15
CA GLU A 160 0.52 14.48 -15.58
C GLU A 160 1.86 14.46 -14.83
N VAL A 161 2.95 14.14 -15.54
CA VAL A 161 4.27 13.85 -14.97
C VAL A 161 4.99 15.10 -14.43
N SER A 162 4.80 16.25 -15.07
CA SER A 162 5.52 17.50 -14.77
C SER A 162 5.37 18.01 -13.33
N THR A 163 4.28 17.66 -12.64
CA THR A 163 4.00 18.08 -11.26
C THR A 163 4.60 17.16 -10.19
N LYS A 164 5.33 16.11 -10.59
CA LYS A 164 5.73 15.01 -9.71
C LYS A 164 7.23 14.90 -9.42
N PHE A 165 8.02 15.87 -9.88
CA PHE A 165 9.44 15.94 -9.53
C PHE A 165 9.61 16.49 -8.11
N GLY A 166 10.48 15.85 -7.31
CA GLY A 166 10.82 16.30 -5.95
C GLY A 166 9.92 15.77 -4.82
N LEU A 167 9.03 14.82 -5.10
CA LEU A 167 8.23 14.14 -4.07
C LEU A 167 9.13 13.27 -3.19
N ASN A 168 8.83 13.20 -1.88
CA ASN A 168 9.56 12.38 -0.92
C ASN A 168 8.73 11.15 -0.53
N ILE A 169 8.68 10.22 -1.47
CA ILE A 169 7.73 9.11 -1.50
C ILE A 169 8.14 8.01 -0.53
N HIS A 170 7.24 7.73 0.42
CA HIS A 170 7.33 6.53 1.24
C HIS A 170 6.68 5.32 0.57
N ALA A 171 5.54 5.52 -0.09
CA ALA A 171 4.95 4.44 -0.89
C ALA A 171 4.25 4.93 -2.16
N THR A 172 4.44 4.19 -3.24
CA THR A 172 3.70 4.35 -4.49
C THR A 172 2.86 3.10 -4.72
N VAL A 173 1.57 3.28 -4.94
CA VAL A 173 0.65 2.21 -5.37
C VAL A 173 0.27 2.47 -6.82
N PHE A 174 0.68 1.57 -7.70
CA PHE A 174 0.56 1.73 -9.14
C PHE A 174 -0.40 0.70 -9.73
N ASP A 175 -1.63 1.11 -10.03
CA ASP A 175 -2.61 0.23 -10.67
C ASP A 175 -2.50 0.27 -12.20
N GLU A 176 -2.73 -0.88 -12.84
CA GLU A 176 -2.72 -1.06 -14.30
C GLU A 176 -1.42 -0.62 -15.00
N LEU A 177 -0.25 -1.01 -14.48
CA LEU A 177 1.06 -0.67 -15.07
C LEU A 177 1.18 -1.05 -16.56
N LEU A 178 0.66 -2.21 -16.96
CA LEU A 178 0.68 -2.68 -18.35
C LEU A 178 -0.17 -1.84 -19.30
N GLY A 179 -1.09 -1.02 -18.78
CA GLY A 179 -1.91 -0.12 -19.58
C GLY A 179 -1.24 1.22 -19.89
N GLN A 180 -0.11 1.54 -19.26
CA GLN A 180 0.59 2.82 -19.43
C GLN A 180 1.05 3.01 -20.88
N LYS A 181 0.98 4.25 -21.36
CA LYS A 181 1.45 4.62 -22.70
C LYS A 181 2.97 4.55 -22.82
N ASP A 182 3.65 4.97 -21.77
CA ASP A 182 5.10 5.03 -21.67
C ASP A 182 5.56 4.74 -20.23
N ARG A 183 6.87 4.82 -19.98
CA ARG A 183 7.47 4.56 -18.67
C ARG A 183 7.69 5.82 -17.84
N GLU A 184 7.35 7.01 -18.33
CA GLU A 184 7.75 8.28 -17.72
C GLU A 184 7.15 8.43 -16.33
N LEU A 185 5.85 8.18 -16.18
CA LEU A 185 5.17 8.23 -14.89
C LEU A 185 5.74 7.21 -13.90
N TYR A 186 6.00 5.98 -14.35
CA TYR A 186 6.58 4.95 -13.50
C TYR A 186 7.98 5.36 -13.02
N ASP A 187 8.80 5.86 -13.93
CA ASP A 187 10.17 6.26 -13.63
C ASP A 187 10.20 7.43 -12.64
N VAL A 188 9.37 8.47 -12.83
CA VAL A 188 9.30 9.60 -11.89
C VAL A 188 8.81 9.18 -10.50
N MET A 189 7.88 8.23 -10.41
CA MET A 189 7.32 7.80 -9.12
C MET A 189 8.18 6.76 -8.38
N THR A 190 9.13 6.11 -9.07
CA THR A 190 9.91 5.00 -8.47
C THR A 190 11.41 5.27 -8.44
N LYS A 191 11.97 5.96 -9.44
CA LYS A 191 13.42 6.24 -9.52
C LYS A 191 13.74 7.52 -8.75
N GLY A 192 14.43 7.35 -7.62
CA GLY A 192 14.95 8.48 -6.82
C GLY A 192 13.93 9.17 -5.92
N ALA A 193 12.63 9.07 -6.20
CA ALA A 193 11.58 9.72 -5.39
C ALA A 193 11.47 9.18 -3.96
N GLY A 194 11.89 7.94 -3.72
CA GLY A 194 11.99 7.35 -2.37
C GLY A 194 13.39 7.35 -1.78
N ALA A 195 14.39 7.95 -2.43
CA ALA A 195 15.80 7.82 -2.02
C ALA A 195 16.11 8.42 -0.64
N ALA A 196 15.29 9.36 -0.17
CA ALA A 196 15.40 9.94 1.16
C ALA A 196 14.73 9.09 2.26
N ARG A 197 14.01 8.01 1.90
CA ARG A 197 13.32 7.12 2.83
C ARG A 197 14.14 5.85 3.07
N ARG A 198 14.10 5.34 4.31
CA ARG A 198 14.88 4.15 4.69
C ARG A 198 14.33 2.84 4.12
N GLN A 199 13.00 2.77 3.94
CA GLN A 199 12.32 1.54 3.52
C GLN A 199 11.07 1.81 2.66
N PRO A 200 11.19 2.55 1.54
CA PRO A 200 10.04 2.87 0.69
C PRO A 200 9.46 1.62 0.03
N LEU A 201 8.20 1.69 -0.41
CA LEU A 201 7.52 0.61 -1.12
C LEU A 201 6.89 1.08 -2.44
N ASN A 202 7.30 0.46 -3.54
CA ASN A 202 6.60 0.53 -4.82
C ASN A 202 5.73 -0.73 -4.97
N PHE A 203 4.42 -0.57 -5.05
CA PHE A 203 3.45 -1.67 -5.06
C PHE A 203 2.58 -1.66 -6.32
#